data_AF-A0A512T038-F1
#
_entry.id   AF-A0A512T038-F1
#
_cell.length_a   1.000
_cell.length_b   1.000
_cell.length_c   1.000
_cell.angle_alpha   90.00
_cell.angle_beta   90.00
_cell.angle_gamma   90.00
#
_symmetry.space_group_name_H-M   'P 1'
#
loop_
_entity.id
_entity.type
_entity.pdbx_description
1 polymer ?
#
loop_
_entity_poly.entity_id
_entity_poly.type
_entity_poly.pdbx_seq_one_letter_code
_entity_poly.pdbx_strand_id
1 'polypeptide(L)'
;MEMREGTRVTVSGGYDFEPTWLAGREGVAGAVLKWIPGRNEERACVVLLDEPLTATGDVRGGREERTGSHIVLALRYAGQVWEEEATVHIELCESEPVNAAWSSREAGAWVESHATYRMS
;
A
#
# COMPACT_ATOMS: atom_id res chain seq x y z
N MET A 1 17.03 -0.96 11.19
CA MET A 1 16.06 0.14 11.33
C MET A 1 14.68 -0.47 11.48
N GLU A 2 13.79 0.08 12.31
CA GLU A 2 12.46 -0.49 12.56
C GLU A 2 11.39 0.33 11.83
N MET A 3 10.43 -0.34 11.20
CA MET A 3 9.29 0.32 10.56
C MET A 3 8.29 0.73 11.64
N ARG A 4 8.10 2.03 11.84
CA ARG A 4 7.19 2.59 12.84
C ARG A 4 6.45 3.79 12.26
N GLU A 5 5.50 4.32 13.00
CA GLU A 5 4.83 5.58 12.62
C GLU A 5 5.86 6.70 12.41
N GLY A 6 5.68 7.48 11.35
CA GLY A 6 6.62 8.49 10.88
C GLY A 6 7.79 7.96 10.05
N THR A 7 8.03 6.64 9.97
CA THR A 7 9.07 6.09 9.07
C THR A 7 8.75 6.47 7.63
N ARG A 8 9.74 7.03 6.95
CA ARG A 8 9.64 7.41 5.53
C ARG A 8 9.84 6.17 4.66
N VAL A 9 9.01 6.05 3.64
CA VAL A 9 9.10 4.97 2.67
C VAL A 9 8.96 5.49 1.26
N THR A 10 9.63 4.80 0.35
CA THR A 10 9.36 4.88 -1.08
C THR A 10 8.79 3.54 -1.53
N VAL A 11 7.75 3.59 -2.37
CA VAL A 11 7.10 2.41 -2.94
C VAL A 11 7.19 2.49 -4.46
N SER A 12 7.64 1.41 -5.08
CA SER A 12 7.88 1.35 -6.52
C SER A 12 7.73 -0.07 -7.06
N GLY A 13 7.94 -0.23 -8.37
CA GLY A 13 7.91 -1.53 -9.03
C GLY A 13 6.51 -2.10 -9.17
N GLY A 14 6.45 -3.39 -9.49
CA GLY A 14 5.22 -4.09 -9.80
C GLY A 14 5.49 -5.36 -10.59
N TYR A 15 4.43 -6.08 -10.96
CA TYR A 15 4.58 -7.26 -11.82
C TYR A 15 4.97 -6.88 -13.25
N ASP A 16 4.45 -5.75 -13.73
CA ASP A 16 4.71 -5.24 -15.07
C ASP A 16 6.02 -4.44 -15.13
N PHE A 17 6.69 -4.48 -16.28
CA PHE A 17 7.88 -3.66 -16.54
C PHE A 17 7.57 -2.15 -16.46
N GLU A 18 6.36 -1.76 -16.89
CA GLU A 18 5.81 -0.42 -16.73
C GLU A 18 4.55 -0.49 -15.87
N PRO A 19 4.67 -0.41 -14.53
CA PRO A 19 3.55 -0.54 -13.62
C PRO A 19 2.59 0.65 -13.78
N THR A 20 1.42 0.39 -14.39
CA THR A 20 0.40 1.42 -14.65
C THR A 20 -0.11 2.10 -13.37
N TRP A 21 -0.03 1.42 -12.23
CA TRP A 21 -0.46 1.95 -10.93
C TRP A 21 0.41 3.11 -10.43
N LEU A 22 1.61 3.34 -10.97
CA LEU A 22 2.44 4.50 -10.62
C LEU A 22 2.12 5.75 -11.44
N ALA A 23 1.21 5.65 -12.42
CA ALA A 23 0.83 6.76 -13.31
C ALA A 23 2.04 7.43 -14.00
N GLY A 24 3.01 6.62 -14.45
CA GLY A 24 4.23 7.09 -15.13
C GLY A 24 5.35 7.58 -14.21
N ARG A 25 5.19 7.47 -12.88
CA ARG A 25 6.25 7.76 -11.90
C ARG A 25 7.16 6.55 -11.69
N GLU A 26 8.42 6.77 -11.30
CA GLU A 26 9.34 5.70 -10.89
C GLU A 26 8.97 5.09 -9.53
N GLY A 27 8.28 5.86 -8.68
CA GLY A 27 7.80 5.46 -7.38
C GLY A 27 7.01 6.58 -6.71
N VAL A 28 6.42 6.28 -5.56
CA VAL A 28 5.72 7.24 -4.70
C VAL A 28 6.33 7.21 -3.29
N ALA A 29 6.47 8.38 -2.68
CA ALA A 29 7.02 8.53 -1.34
C ALA A 29 5.94 8.93 -0.33
N GLY A 30 6.15 8.56 0.93
CA GLY A 30 5.25 8.90 2.01
C GLY A 30 5.82 8.55 3.39
N ALA A 31 4.97 8.68 4.40
CA ALA A 31 5.29 8.29 5.77
C ALA A 31 4.25 7.29 6.31
N VAL A 32 4.72 6.33 7.10
CA VAL A 32 3.82 5.42 7.85
C VAL A 32 2.97 6.26 8.80
N LEU A 33 1.66 6.26 8.58
CA LEU A 33 0.70 6.98 9.39
C LEU A 33 0.28 6.16 10.60
N LYS A 34 -0.08 4.89 10.38
CA LYS A 34 -0.56 3.98 11.44
C LYS A 34 -0.50 2.53 11.00
N TRP A 35 -0.72 1.65 11.97
CA TRP A 35 -0.79 0.21 11.76
C TRP A 35 -2.20 -0.32 11.96
N ILE A 36 -2.68 -1.14 11.03
CA ILE A 36 -4.03 -1.73 11.03
C ILE A 36 -3.95 -3.26 10.93
N PRO A 37 -5.01 -3.99 11.31
CA PRO A 37 -5.08 -5.43 11.05
C PRO A 37 -4.85 -5.70 9.56
N GLY A 38 -3.92 -6.61 9.25
CA GLY A 38 -3.68 -7.07 7.90
C GLY A 38 -4.70 -8.11 7.46
N ARG A 39 -4.50 -8.66 6.25
CA ARG A 39 -5.31 -9.79 5.76
C ARG A 39 -4.91 -11.12 6.42
N ASN A 40 -3.65 -11.25 6.82
CA ASN A 40 -3.08 -12.42 7.48
C ASN A 40 -2.79 -12.11 8.97
N GLU A 41 -1.97 -12.92 9.63
CA GLU A 41 -1.53 -12.68 11.02
C GLU A 41 -0.74 -11.37 11.17
N GLU A 42 0.02 -10.99 10.14
CA GLU A 42 0.83 -9.79 10.15
C GLU A 42 0.01 -8.51 9.91
N ARG A 43 0.37 -7.47 10.65
CA ARG A 43 -0.27 -6.14 10.51
C ARG A 43 0.09 -5.52 9.17
N ALA A 44 -0.86 -4.79 8.60
CA ALA A 44 -0.62 -3.89 7.49
C ALA A 44 -0.31 -2.49 8.02
N CYS A 45 0.41 -1.70 7.24
CA CYS A 45 0.64 -0.30 7.57
C CYS A 45 -0.03 0.63 6.55
N VAL A 46 -0.58 1.73 7.05
CA VAL A 46 -1.14 2.81 6.25
C VAL A 46 -0.03 3.82 6.04
N VAL A 47 0.22 4.19 4.79
CA VAL A 47 1.17 5.23 4.41
C VAL A 47 0.40 6.41 3.86
N LEU A 48 0.69 7.59 4.40
CA LEU A 48 0.26 8.86 3.82
C LEU A 48 1.31 9.28 2.78
N LEU A 49 0.91 9.32 1.52
CA LEU A 49 1.73 9.77 0.41
C LEU A 49 1.91 11.29 0.43
N ASP A 50 3.08 11.74 -0.02
CA ASP A 50 3.37 13.17 -0.16
C ASP A 50 2.51 13.84 -1.24
N GLU A 51 2.17 13.07 -2.28
CA GLU A 51 1.32 13.47 -3.39
C GLU A 51 0.24 12.42 -3.62
N PRO A 52 -0.98 12.81 -4.01
CA PRO A 52 -2.03 11.86 -4.33
C PRO A 52 -1.62 10.95 -5.49
N LEU A 53 -2.24 9.78 -5.53
CA LEU A 53 -2.10 8.80 -6.59
C LEU A 53 -3.48 8.50 -7.18
N THR A 54 -3.55 8.51 -8.51
CA THR A 54 -4.68 7.99 -9.28
C THR A 54 -4.27 6.67 -9.90
N ALA A 55 -5.02 5.60 -9.63
CA ALA A 55 -4.75 4.27 -10.18
C ALA A 55 -6.03 3.43 -10.29
N THR A 56 -6.02 2.50 -11.26
CA THR A 56 -7.12 1.55 -11.47
C THR A 56 -6.78 0.20 -10.85
N GLY A 57 -7.61 -0.24 -9.90
CA GLY A 57 -7.40 -1.48 -9.13
C GLY A 57 -8.67 -2.32 -9.03
N ASP A 58 -8.58 -3.48 -8.37
CA ASP A 58 -9.75 -4.29 -8.02
C ASP A 58 -10.41 -3.74 -6.74
N VAL A 59 -11.72 -3.51 -6.80
CA VAL A 59 -12.59 -3.17 -5.67
C VAL A 59 -13.69 -4.23 -5.63
N ARG A 60 -13.54 -5.23 -4.75
CA ARG A 60 -14.54 -6.30 -4.54
C ARG A 60 -14.93 -7.03 -5.84
N GLY A 61 -13.97 -7.29 -6.72
CA GLY A 61 -14.19 -7.99 -7.99
C GLY A 61 -14.54 -7.10 -9.18
N GLY A 62 -14.64 -5.78 -8.99
CA GLY A 62 -14.80 -4.78 -10.06
C GLY A 62 -13.51 -4.00 -10.29
N ARG A 63 -13.24 -3.57 -11.53
CA ARG A 63 -12.14 -2.65 -11.84
C ARG A 63 -12.62 -1.21 -11.70
N GLU A 64 -12.00 -0.44 -10.81
CA GLU A 64 -12.35 0.95 -10.53
C GLU A 64 -11.10 1.83 -10.49
N GLU A 65 -11.20 3.03 -11.05
CA GLU A 65 -10.19 4.09 -10.87
C GLU A 65 -10.45 4.80 -9.53
N ARG A 66 -9.39 4.99 -8.74
CA ARG A 66 -9.44 5.68 -7.45
C ARG A 66 -8.36 6.74 -7.40
N THR A 67 -8.63 7.84 -6.70
CA THR A 67 -7.64 8.88 -6.40
C THR A 67 -7.55 9.11 -4.90
N GLY A 68 -6.36 9.02 -4.32
CA GLY A 68 -6.17 9.23 -2.89
C GLY A 68 -4.71 9.38 -2.48
N SER A 69 -4.50 9.78 -1.22
CA SER A 69 -3.17 9.92 -0.62
C SER A 69 -2.87 8.84 0.42
N HIS A 70 -3.78 7.91 0.65
CA HIS A 70 -3.59 6.81 1.61
C HIS A 70 -3.39 5.51 0.85
N ILE A 71 -2.27 4.84 1.10
CA ILE A 71 -2.06 3.47 0.64
C ILE A 71 -1.92 2.54 1.84
N VAL A 72 -2.44 1.32 1.72
CA VAL A 72 -2.18 0.26 2.67
C VAL A 72 -1.15 -0.68 2.07
N LEU A 73 -0.04 -0.86 2.79
CA LEU A 73 0.97 -1.86 2.48
C LEU A 73 0.66 -3.13 3.28
N ALA A 74 0.52 -4.25 2.59
CA ALA A 74 0.36 -5.56 3.22
C ALA A 74 1.47 -6.51 2.77
N LEU A 75 2.07 -7.23 3.72
CA LEU A 75 3.07 -8.26 3.39
C LEU A 75 2.44 -9.36 2.54
N ARG A 76 3.21 -9.83 1.56
CA ARG A 76 2.72 -10.77 0.55
C ARG A 76 2.73 -12.22 1.05
N TYR A 77 3.74 -12.60 1.82
CA TYR A 77 3.98 -14.00 2.17
C TYR A 77 3.70 -14.25 3.66
N ALA A 78 3.19 -15.45 3.97
CA ALA A 78 3.01 -15.87 5.36
C ALA A 78 4.38 -16.03 6.04
N GLY A 79 4.52 -15.48 7.26
CA GLY A 79 5.79 -15.46 7.99
C GLY A 79 6.80 -14.42 7.49
N GLN A 80 6.45 -13.61 6.48
CA GLN A 80 7.24 -12.43 6.14
C GLN A 80 7.16 -11.41 7.28
N VAL A 81 8.24 -10.67 7.51
CA VAL A 81 8.30 -9.60 8.50
C VAL A 81 8.63 -8.26 7.81
N TRP A 82 8.42 -7.16 8.53
CA TRP A 82 8.81 -5.83 8.05
C TRP A 82 10.31 -5.63 8.21
N GLU A 83 11.00 -5.37 7.10
CA GLU A 83 12.44 -5.20 6.97
C GLU A 83 12.75 -3.87 6.26
N GLU A 84 14.01 -3.58 5.99
CA GLU A 84 14.40 -2.34 5.30
C GLU A 84 13.81 -2.23 3.90
N GLU A 85 13.61 -3.36 3.22
CA GLU A 85 12.99 -3.46 1.91
C GLU A 85 12.26 -4.80 1.79
N ALA A 86 11.05 -4.80 1.25
CA ALA A 86 10.37 -6.05 0.90
C ALA A 86 9.24 -5.88 -0.13
N THR A 87 8.79 -7.00 -0.70
CA THR A 87 7.62 -7.04 -1.58
C THR A 87 6.31 -6.98 -0.79
N VAL A 88 5.37 -6.15 -1.26
CA VAL A 88 4.08 -5.87 -0.64
C VAL A 88 2.94 -5.78 -1.66
N HIS A 89 1.72 -5.89 -1.16
CA HIS A 89 0.50 -5.52 -1.87
C HIS A 89 0.14 -4.08 -1.55
N ILE A 90 -0.44 -3.38 -2.52
CA ILE A 90 -0.87 -1.99 -2.45
C ILE A 90 -2.39 -1.91 -2.60
N GLU A 91 -3.04 -1.36 -1.59
CA GLU A 91 -4.43 -0.94 -1.66
C GLU A 91 -4.50 0.59 -1.57
N LEU A 92 -4.98 1.24 -2.63
CA LEU A 92 -5.18 2.69 -2.69
C LEU A 92 -6.55 3.06 -2.11
N CYS A 93 -6.55 3.90 -1.09
CA CYS A 93 -7.74 4.39 -0.39
C CYS A 93 -7.95 5.88 -0.66
N GLU A 94 -9.19 6.29 -0.99
CA GLU A 94 -9.56 7.69 -1.19
C GLU A 94 -9.52 8.50 0.12
N SER A 95 -9.81 7.81 1.23
CA SER A 95 -9.82 8.36 2.59
C SER A 95 -8.92 7.53 3.52
N GLU A 96 -8.62 8.05 4.70
CA GLU A 96 -7.84 7.31 5.70
C GLU A 96 -8.61 6.05 6.16
N PRO A 97 -8.07 4.84 5.96
CA PRO A 97 -8.78 3.62 6.35
C PRO A 97 -8.93 3.54 7.87
N VAL A 98 -10.11 3.16 8.36
CA VAL A 98 -10.32 2.93 9.81
C VAL A 98 -9.46 1.77 10.33
N ASN A 99 -9.18 1.75 11.63
CA ASN A 99 -8.42 0.68 12.28
C ASN A 99 -9.29 -0.59 12.46
N ALA A 100 -9.53 -1.30 11.36
CA ALA A 100 -10.30 -2.53 11.32
C ALA A 100 -9.75 -3.48 10.23
N ALA A 101 -10.11 -4.76 10.33
CA ALA A 101 -9.81 -5.74 9.29
C ALA A 101 -10.41 -5.33 7.94
N TRP A 102 -9.76 -5.72 6.84
CA TRP A 102 -10.16 -5.35 5.48
C TRP A 102 -11.65 -5.62 5.18
N SER A 103 -12.18 -6.75 5.62
CA SER A 103 -13.59 -7.13 5.42
C SER A 103 -14.59 -6.28 6.21
N SER A 104 -14.13 -5.49 7.18
CA SER A 104 -14.96 -4.68 8.09
C SER A 104 -14.75 -3.18 7.91
N ARG A 105 -14.00 -2.75 6.87
CA ARG A 105 -13.82 -1.34 6.52
C ARG A 105 -14.22 -1.05 5.07
N GLU A 106 -14.27 0.23 4.75
CA GLU A 106 -14.33 0.67 3.36
C GLU A 106 -13.09 0.15 2.62
N ALA A 107 -13.34 -0.50 1.48
CA ALA A 107 -12.29 -1.11 0.69
C ALA A 107 -11.71 -0.07 -0.27
N GLY A 108 -10.39 0.04 -0.28
CA GLY A 108 -9.67 0.69 -1.36
C GLY A 108 -9.54 -0.20 -2.58
N ALA A 109 -8.92 0.35 -3.63
CA ALA A 109 -8.58 -0.38 -4.85
C ALA A 109 -7.27 -1.13 -4.68
N TRP A 110 -7.27 -2.44 -4.91
CA TRP A 110 -6.06 -3.25 -4.97
C TRP A 110 -5.36 -2.98 -6.31
N VAL A 111 -4.26 -2.23 -6.26
CA VAL A 111 -3.61 -1.69 -7.47
C VAL A 111 -2.33 -2.43 -7.85
N GLU A 112 -1.65 -3.08 -6.89
CA GLU A 112 -0.46 -3.88 -7.16
C GLU A 112 -0.27 -4.97 -6.09
N SER A 113 0.30 -6.12 -6.47
CA SER A 113 0.59 -7.25 -5.59
C SER A 113 2.10 -7.60 -5.50
N HIS A 114 2.94 -6.94 -6.29
CA HIS A 114 4.40 -7.13 -6.33
C HIS A 114 5.17 -5.80 -6.26
N ALA A 115 4.61 -4.81 -5.57
CA ALA A 115 5.33 -3.57 -5.32
C ALA A 115 6.45 -3.83 -4.30
N THR A 116 7.51 -3.03 -4.36
CA THR A 116 8.58 -3.03 -3.37
C THR A 116 8.48 -1.74 -2.57
N TYR A 117 8.47 -1.83 -1.24
CA TYR A 117 8.75 -0.67 -0.39
C TYR A 117 10.20 -0.70 0.04
N ARG A 118 10.78 0.48 0.25
CA ARG A 118 12.09 0.68 0.89
C ARG A 118 11.99 1.78 1.93
N MET A 119 12.54 1.56 3.12
CA MET A 119 12.66 2.60 4.14
C MET A 119 13.69 3.65 3.71
N SER A 120 13.47 4.90 4.09
CA SER A 120 14.34 6.06 3.79
C SER A 120 14.63 6.91 5.01
#